data_AF-A0A9N8EIM9-F1
#
_entry.id   AF-A0A9N8EIM9-F1
#
_cell.length_a   1.000
_cell.length_b   1.000
_cell.length_c   1.000
_cell.angle_alpha   90.00
_cell.angle_beta   90.00
_cell.angle_gamma   90.00
#
_symmetry.space_group_name_H-M   'P 1'
#
loop_
_entity.id
_entity.type
_entity.pdbx_description
1 polymer ?
#
loop_
_entity_poly.entity_id
_entity_poly.type
_entity_poly.pdbx_seq_one_letter_code
_entity_poly.pdbx_strand_id
1 'polypeptide(L)'
;MPRATLNNVNGGETGLIFSHPFGESYETRGAPLGPTLESVLERGVLRCGIRTNRSGFARGEGPTYTGLDVDYCHALAAGLFMGDSNAISFIELVDTVDGFRGLADGSLDVFAGAPWTFENDFKEPSTGLGFAFSQAYFYGYSEAEDSLCLATMQDDHDWSSFVYWTVAATVHAEEMLLNKTSSNQMPMVGLFGSSHQRMFRDAILAVGSYADMYERNLQAIVPREGRNFLNKGSHSGPQHYAPVDGF
;
A
#
# COMPACT_ATOMS: atom_id res chain seq x y z
N MET A 1 31.78 14.01 -4.04
CA MET A 1 31.81 13.66 -2.60
C MET A 1 31.73 12.14 -2.48
N PRO A 2 32.55 11.47 -1.66
CA PRO A 2 32.40 10.03 -1.41
C PRO A 2 31.04 9.72 -0.77
N ARG A 3 30.49 8.53 -1.02
CA ARG A 3 29.29 8.07 -0.31
C ARG A 3 29.59 7.96 1.19
N ALA A 4 28.68 8.47 2.02
CA ALA A 4 28.73 8.37 3.48
C ALA A 4 27.30 8.24 4.01
N THR A 5 27.14 7.54 5.14
CA THR A 5 25.88 7.36 5.87
C THR A 5 24.69 6.93 4.99
N LEU A 6 23.76 7.84 4.71
CA LEU A 6 22.53 7.61 3.95
C LEU A 6 22.78 7.34 2.46
N ASN A 7 23.97 7.63 1.94
CA ASN A 7 24.30 7.41 0.53
C ASN A 7 24.90 6.02 0.26
N ASN A 8 24.95 5.13 1.27
CA ASN A 8 25.39 3.74 1.11
C ASN A 8 24.25 2.83 0.65
N VAL A 9 24.58 1.79 -0.11
CA VAL A 9 23.65 0.72 -0.47
C VAL A 9 23.24 -0.01 0.80
N ASN A 10 21.94 -0.24 0.98
CA ASN A 10 21.44 -1.07 2.08
C ASN A 10 21.70 -2.55 1.74
N GLY A 11 22.55 -3.20 2.54
CA GLY A 11 22.86 -4.63 2.41
C GLY A 11 21.87 -5.57 3.12
N GLY A 12 20.74 -5.06 3.61
CA GLY A 12 19.74 -5.81 4.38
C GLY A 12 19.89 -5.70 5.90
N GLU A 13 20.91 -4.99 6.39
CA GLU A 13 21.16 -4.77 7.82
C GLU A 13 20.25 -3.68 8.44
N THR A 14 19.62 -2.84 7.61
CA THR A 14 18.65 -1.83 8.05
C THR A 14 17.30 -1.99 7.34
N GLY A 15 16.25 -1.46 7.96
CA GLY A 15 14.90 -1.48 7.40
C GLY A 15 14.78 -0.81 6.02
N LEU A 16 13.84 -1.28 5.19
CA LEU A 16 13.48 -0.64 3.92
C LEU A 16 12.11 0.02 3.94
N ILE A 17 11.36 -0.14 5.03
CA ILE A 17 10.10 0.56 5.21
C ILE A 17 10.41 1.99 5.65
N PHE A 18 9.99 2.98 4.87
CA PHE A 18 10.17 4.38 5.21
C PHE A 18 8.93 5.17 4.79
N SER A 19 8.74 6.34 5.41
CA SER A 19 7.71 7.28 4.98
C SER A 19 8.37 8.46 4.26
N HIS A 20 7.74 8.92 3.18
CA HIS A 20 8.08 10.22 2.60
C HIS A 20 7.34 11.33 3.36
N PRO A 21 7.96 12.51 3.52
CA PRO A 21 7.27 13.64 4.12
C PRO A 21 6.05 14.03 3.29
N PHE A 22 4.90 14.22 3.96
CA PHE A 22 3.65 14.68 3.32
C PHE A 22 3.74 16.10 2.74
N GLY A 23 4.76 16.88 3.12
CA GLY A 23 4.90 18.28 2.72
C GLY A 23 3.90 19.22 3.39
N GLU A 24 3.82 20.46 2.92
CA GLU A 24 2.88 21.50 3.38
C GLU A 24 1.59 21.51 2.54
N SER A 25 0.90 20.38 2.38
CA SER A 25 -0.25 20.31 1.48
C SER A 25 -1.58 20.65 2.18
N TYR A 26 -1.77 21.93 2.52
CA TYR A 26 -3.01 22.47 3.08
C TYR A 26 -4.00 22.96 2.01
N GLU A 27 -3.56 23.05 0.75
CA GLU A 27 -4.41 23.54 -0.34
C GLU A 27 -5.38 22.47 -0.83
N THR A 28 -6.67 22.80 -0.80
CA THR A 28 -7.70 22.02 -1.48
C THR A 28 -7.57 22.16 -2.98
N ARG A 29 -7.44 21.03 -3.67
CA ARG A 29 -7.45 21.01 -5.13
C ARG A 29 -8.83 21.41 -5.66
N GLY A 30 -8.87 22.35 -6.60
CA GLY A 30 -10.10 22.79 -7.29
C GLY A 30 -10.37 22.09 -8.62
N ALA A 31 -9.63 21.03 -8.95
CA ALA A 31 -9.78 20.24 -10.16
C ALA A 31 -10.65 18.99 -9.90
N PRO A 32 -11.31 18.44 -10.92
CA PRO A 32 -12.06 17.19 -10.81
C PRO A 32 -11.17 16.04 -10.32
N LEU A 33 -11.79 15.05 -9.69
CA LEU A 33 -11.11 13.84 -9.21
C LEU A 33 -10.72 12.96 -10.40
N GLY A 34 -9.71 12.11 -10.24
CA GLY A 34 -9.36 11.12 -11.26
C GLY A 34 -10.51 10.16 -11.56
N PRO A 35 -10.58 9.60 -12.79
CA PRO A 35 -11.72 8.80 -13.24
C PRO A 35 -11.99 7.56 -12.39
N THR A 36 -10.97 6.87 -11.89
CA THR A 36 -11.17 5.70 -11.00
C THR A 36 -11.72 6.13 -9.66
N LEU A 37 -11.20 7.23 -9.10
CA LEU A 37 -11.71 7.77 -7.83
C LEU A 37 -13.19 8.17 -7.96
N GLU A 38 -13.58 8.84 -9.05
CA GLU A 38 -14.98 9.16 -9.34
C GLU A 38 -15.85 7.90 -9.45
N SER A 39 -15.38 6.90 -10.22
CA SER A 39 -16.10 5.63 -10.42
C SER A 39 -16.31 4.86 -9.11
N VAL A 40 -15.27 4.78 -8.27
CA VAL A 40 -15.34 4.10 -6.96
C VAL A 40 -16.33 4.78 -6.04
N LEU A 41 -16.30 6.12 -5.99
CA LEU A 41 -17.20 6.90 -5.14
C LEU A 41 -18.65 6.84 -5.62
N GLU A 42 -18.89 6.93 -6.93
CA GLU A 42 -20.24 6.78 -7.51
C GLU A 42 -20.81 5.39 -7.24
N ARG A 43 -19.98 4.35 -7.38
CA ARG A 43 -20.34 2.97 -7.10
C ARG A 43 -20.54 2.70 -5.60
N GLY A 44 -19.89 3.47 -4.72
CA GLY A 44 -20.00 3.36 -3.27
C GLY A 44 -19.28 2.16 -2.64
N VAL A 45 -18.50 1.41 -3.43
CA VAL A 45 -17.70 0.26 -2.94
C VAL A 45 -16.37 0.15 -3.67
N LEU A 46 -15.31 -0.12 -2.92
CA LEU A 46 -13.97 -0.43 -3.44
C LEU A 46 -13.89 -1.90 -3.85
N ARG A 47 -13.49 -2.20 -5.08
CA ARG A 47 -13.21 -3.57 -5.55
C ARG A 47 -11.74 -3.89 -5.30
N CYS A 48 -11.48 -4.61 -4.21
CA CYS A 48 -10.12 -4.96 -3.80
C CYS A 48 -9.84 -6.43 -4.13
N GLY A 49 -8.85 -6.69 -4.99
CA GLY A 49 -8.39 -8.03 -5.31
C GLY A 49 -7.45 -8.58 -4.24
N ILE A 50 -7.74 -9.77 -3.70
CA ILE A 50 -6.94 -10.43 -2.66
C ILE A 50 -6.66 -11.90 -3.00
N ARG A 51 -5.53 -12.43 -2.52
CA ARG A 51 -5.16 -13.85 -2.68
C ARG A 51 -5.27 -14.59 -1.33
N THR A 52 -6.32 -15.39 -1.16
CA THR A 52 -6.69 -16.03 0.12
C THR A 52 -5.85 -17.25 0.49
N ASN A 53 -4.95 -17.68 -0.39
CA ASN A 53 -4.01 -18.78 -0.17
C ASN A 53 -2.69 -18.34 0.50
N ARG A 54 -2.61 -17.09 1.00
CA ARG A 54 -1.39 -16.53 1.62
C ARG A 54 -1.58 -16.26 3.11
N SER A 55 -1.05 -17.16 3.94
CA SER A 55 -1.16 -17.08 5.39
C SER A 55 -0.65 -15.74 5.94
N GLY A 56 -1.47 -15.05 6.72
CA GLY A 56 -1.18 -13.73 7.29
C GLY A 56 -1.36 -12.55 6.32
N PHE A 57 -1.53 -12.79 5.02
CA PHE A 57 -1.78 -11.74 4.02
C PHE A 57 -3.27 -11.62 3.70
N ALA A 58 -3.92 -12.73 3.41
CA ALA A 58 -5.37 -12.81 3.33
C ALA A 58 -5.85 -14.23 3.67
N ARG A 59 -6.85 -14.34 4.54
CA ARG A 59 -7.54 -15.58 4.88
C ARG A 59 -9.00 -15.25 5.20
N GLY A 60 -9.91 -16.12 4.82
CA GLY A 60 -11.32 -15.95 5.10
C GLY A 60 -12.18 -16.63 4.06
N GLU A 61 -13.48 -16.37 4.13
CA GLU A 61 -14.47 -16.83 3.17
C GLU A 61 -15.64 -15.84 3.13
N GLY A 62 -16.20 -15.62 1.94
CA GLY A 62 -17.37 -14.74 1.78
C GLY A 62 -17.03 -13.27 1.99
N PRO A 63 -17.72 -12.50 2.84
CA PRO A 63 -17.37 -11.09 3.09
C PRO A 63 -16.35 -10.91 4.23
N THR A 64 -15.95 -12.00 4.90
CA THR A 64 -15.14 -11.92 6.12
C THR A 64 -13.73 -12.41 5.84
N TYR A 65 -12.81 -11.46 5.65
CA TYR A 65 -11.40 -11.74 5.50
C TYR A 65 -10.59 -11.05 6.58
N THR A 66 -9.40 -11.58 6.85
CA THR A 66 -8.38 -10.96 7.69
C THR A 66 -7.00 -11.18 7.08
N GLY A 67 -6.04 -10.32 7.41
CA GLY A 67 -4.67 -10.37 6.91
C GLY A 67 -4.15 -9.00 6.51
N LEU A 68 -2.85 -8.90 6.26
CA LEU A 68 -2.20 -7.63 5.92
C LEU A 68 -2.74 -6.99 4.63
N ASP A 69 -2.98 -7.79 3.58
CA ASP A 69 -3.55 -7.27 2.32
C ASP A 69 -4.98 -6.76 2.53
N VAL A 70 -5.75 -7.50 3.35
CA VAL A 70 -7.13 -7.16 3.71
C VAL A 70 -7.19 -5.86 4.49
N ASP A 71 -6.26 -5.65 5.43
CA ASP A 71 -6.15 -4.40 6.16
C ASP A 71 -5.86 -3.22 5.25
N TYR A 72 -4.99 -3.38 4.25
CA TYR A 72 -4.79 -2.29 3.29
C TYR A 72 -6.04 -1.99 2.46
N CYS A 73 -6.85 -2.99 2.10
CA CYS A 73 -8.16 -2.73 1.50
C CYS A 73 -9.08 -1.93 2.44
N HIS A 74 -9.11 -2.27 3.74
CA HIS A 74 -9.85 -1.52 4.76
C HIS A 74 -9.34 -0.10 4.96
N ALA A 75 -8.03 0.12 4.90
CA ALA A 75 -7.42 1.44 4.98
C ALA A 75 -7.87 2.33 3.82
N LEU A 76 -7.85 1.79 2.59
CA LEU A 76 -8.32 2.49 1.39
C LEU A 76 -9.80 2.82 1.46
N ALA A 77 -10.64 1.85 1.83
CA ALA A 77 -12.08 2.06 1.94
C ALA A 77 -12.43 3.12 2.99
N ALA A 78 -11.79 3.07 4.17
CA ALA A 78 -12.00 4.11 5.18
C ALA A 78 -11.60 5.50 4.68
N GLY A 79 -10.48 5.59 3.94
CA GLY A 79 -10.04 6.84 3.32
C GLY A 79 -11.01 7.38 2.26
N LEU A 80 -11.60 6.49 1.45
CA LEU A 80 -12.56 6.81 0.39
C LEU A 80 -13.92 7.22 0.94
N PHE A 81 -14.41 6.49 1.93
CA PHE A 81 -15.81 6.53 2.37
C PHE A 81 -15.96 7.15 3.76
N MET A 82 -15.17 8.20 4.05
CA MET A 82 -15.27 9.01 5.27
C MET A 82 -15.29 8.20 6.58
N GLY A 83 -14.48 7.14 6.63
CA GLY A 83 -14.37 6.23 7.78
C GLY A 83 -15.13 4.91 7.65
N ASP A 84 -15.93 4.70 6.61
CA ASP A 84 -16.53 3.39 6.34
C ASP A 84 -15.49 2.42 5.75
N SER A 85 -14.83 1.66 6.63
CA SER A 85 -13.86 0.65 6.23
C SER A 85 -14.50 -0.58 5.58
N ASN A 86 -15.82 -0.76 5.65
CA ASN A 86 -16.49 -1.98 5.19
C ASN A 86 -17.09 -1.84 3.79
N ALA A 87 -17.02 -0.65 3.18
CA ALA A 87 -17.46 -0.38 1.81
C ALA A 87 -16.50 -1.01 0.77
N ILE A 88 -16.37 -2.33 0.82
CA ILE A 88 -15.45 -3.14 0.01
C ILE A 88 -16.20 -4.33 -0.61
N SER A 89 -15.92 -4.57 -1.88
CA SER A 89 -16.15 -5.84 -2.56
C SER A 89 -14.82 -6.55 -2.72
N PHE A 90 -14.57 -7.57 -1.89
CA PHE A 90 -13.38 -8.41 -2.05
C PHE A 90 -13.56 -9.34 -3.25
N ILE A 91 -12.54 -9.39 -4.10
CA ILE A 91 -12.49 -10.29 -5.25
C ILE A 91 -11.34 -11.27 -5.00
N GLU A 92 -11.68 -12.55 -4.85
CA GLU A 92 -10.68 -13.60 -4.66
C GLU A 92 -9.95 -13.88 -5.97
N LEU A 93 -8.63 -13.82 -5.91
CA LEU A 93 -7.73 -14.07 -7.03
C LEU A 93 -7.02 -15.41 -6.82
N VAL A 94 -6.89 -16.21 -7.88
CA VAL A 94 -6.17 -17.48 -7.80
C VAL A 94 -4.67 -17.24 -7.80
N ASP A 95 -4.21 -16.32 -8.64
CA ASP A 95 -2.81 -15.97 -8.81
C ASP A 95 -2.60 -14.47 -9.10
N THR A 96 -1.38 -14.07 -9.43
CA THR A 96 -1.04 -12.68 -9.77
C THR A 96 -1.58 -12.24 -11.12
N VAL A 97 -1.71 -13.17 -12.07
CA VAL A 97 -2.20 -12.90 -13.43
C VAL A 97 -3.66 -12.48 -13.38
N ASP A 98 -4.47 -13.14 -12.55
CA ASP A 98 -5.86 -12.73 -12.30
C ASP A 98 -5.94 -11.29 -11.78
N GLY A 99 -5.04 -10.91 -10.87
CA GLY A 99 -4.98 -9.56 -10.32
C GLY A 99 -4.66 -8.49 -11.38
N PHE A 100 -3.66 -8.73 -12.22
CA PHE A 100 -3.31 -7.79 -13.28
C PHE A 100 -4.38 -7.71 -14.37
N ARG A 101 -4.98 -8.84 -14.76
CA ARG A 101 -6.11 -8.85 -15.69
C ARG A 101 -7.31 -8.10 -15.13
N GLY A 102 -7.59 -8.27 -13.83
CA GLY A 102 -8.70 -7.61 -13.19
C GLY A 102 -8.53 -6.09 -13.10
N LEU A 103 -7.30 -5.60 -12.93
CA LEU A 103 -7.00 -4.18 -13.08
C LEU A 103 -7.17 -3.72 -14.54
N ALA A 104 -6.66 -4.49 -15.50
CA ALA A 104 -6.70 -4.15 -16.93
C ALA A 104 -8.12 -4.09 -17.51
N ASP A 105 -9.05 -4.92 -17.01
CA ASP A 105 -10.44 -4.95 -17.47
C ASP A 105 -11.41 -4.13 -16.60
N GLY A 106 -10.92 -3.50 -15.52
CA GLY A 106 -11.71 -2.67 -14.61
C GLY A 106 -12.61 -3.46 -13.65
N SER A 107 -12.43 -4.78 -13.53
CA SER A 107 -13.08 -5.57 -12.48
C SER A 107 -12.48 -5.35 -11.10
N LEU A 108 -11.23 -4.85 -11.00
CA LEU A 108 -10.57 -4.41 -9.77
C LEU A 108 -10.23 -2.92 -9.83
N ASP A 109 -10.32 -2.25 -8.68
CA ASP A 109 -9.77 -0.91 -8.51
C ASP A 109 -8.33 -0.97 -8.00
N VAL A 110 -8.03 -1.97 -7.17
CA VAL A 110 -6.72 -2.19 -6.56
C VAL A 110 -6.46 -3.69 -6.39
N PHE A 111 -5.22 -4.11 -6.64
CA PHE A 111 -4.75 -5.46 -6.35
C PHE A 111 -3.81 -5.43 -5.13
N ALA A 112 -4.22 -6.07 -4.03
CA ALA A 112 -3.44 -6.12 -2.81
C ALA A 112 -2.45 -7.31 -2.80
N GLY A 113 -1.20 -6.99 -2.46
CA GLY A 113 -0.09 -7.92 -2.38
C GLY A 113 0.39 -8.36 -3.75
N ALA A 114 0.41 -7.41 -4.68
CA ALA A 114 0.97 -7.54 -6.01
C ALA A 114 2.51 -7.44 -5.94
N PRO A 115 3.25 -8.28 -6.68
CA PRO A 115 4.70 -8.18 -6.74
C PRO A 115 5.13 -6.99 -7.62
N TRP A 116 5.93 -6.09 -7.08
CA TRP A 116 6.51 -5.00 -7.86
C TRP A 116 7.80 -5.45 -8.54
N THR A 117 7.74 -5.58 -9.86
CA THR A 117 8.88 -5.94 -10.72
C THR A 117 8.95 -4.95 -11.88
N PHE A 118 10.13 -4.82 -12.50
CA PHE A 118 10.30 -4.02 -13.71
C PHE A 118 9.33 -4.45 -14.83
N GLU A 119 9.12 -5.76 -14.98
CA GLU A 119 8.23 -6.31 -16.00
C GLU A 119 6.78 -5.88 -15.75
N ASN A 120 6.28 -5.97 -14.51
CA ASN A 120 4.90 -5.60 -14.20
C ASN A 120 4.67 -4.08 -14.28
N ASP A 121 5.66 -3.28 -13.91
CA ASP A 121 5.62 -1.81 -14.00
C ASP A 121 5.54 -1.36 -15.47
N PHE A 122 6.43 -1.88 -16.32
CA PHE A 122 6.52 -1.45 -17.70
C PHE A 122 5.50 -2.13 -18.63
N LYS A 123 5.41 -3.46 -18.56
CA LYS A 123 4.58 -4.28 -19.46
C LYS A 123 4.40 -5.70 -18.90
N GLU A 124 3.39 -5.87 -18.08
CA GLU A 124 3.05 -7.18 -17.52
C GLU A 124 2.68 -8.17 -18.65
N PRO A 125 3.20 -9.41 -18.64
CA PRO A 125 3.14 -10.29 -19.81
C PRO A 125 1.74 -10.73 -20.23
N SER A 126 0.83 -10.92 -19.27
CA SER A 126 -0.50 -11.47 -19.53
C SER A 126 -1.49 -10.46 -20.11
N THR A 127 -1.31 -9.18 -19.79
CA THR A 127 -2.16 -8.06 -20.21
C THR A 127 -1.51 -7.19 -21.28
N GLY A 128 -0.17 -7.15 -21.31
CA GLY A 128 0.60 -6.27 -22.18
C GLY A 128 0.56 -4.79 -21.78
N LEU A 129 0.12 -4.49 -20.56
CA LEU A 129 -0.02 -3.14 -19.99
C LEU A 129 0.96 -2.91 -18.84
N GLY A 130 1.24 -1.65 -18.52
CA GLY A 130 2.00 -1.27 -17.32
C GLY A 130 1.08 -0.94 -16.14
N PHE A 131 1.60 -1.09 -14.93
CA PHE A 131 0.86 -0.86 -13.68
C PHE A 131 1.63 0.05 -12.73
N ALA A 132 0.90 0.79 -11.90
CA ALA A 132 1.49 1.61 -10.84
C ALA A 132 1.41 0.90 -9.49
N PHE A 133 2.46 1.06 -8.68
CA PHE A 133 2.61 0.40 -7.39
C PHE A 133 2.72 1.41 -6.24
N SER A 134 2.15 1.06 -5.08
CA SER A 134 2.47 1.74 -3.83
C SER A 134 3.93 1.50 -3.43
N GLN A 135 4.39 2.16 -2.37
CA GLN A 135 5.57 1.65 -1.67
C GLN A 135 5.33 0.19 -1.24
N ALA A 136 6.39 -0.61 -1.26
CA ALA A 136 6.30 -1.97 -0.75
C ALA A 136 6.03 -1.94 0.76
N TYR A 137 5.05 -2.74 1.18
CA TYR A 137 4.68 -2.88 2.59
C TYR A 137 5.11 -4.24 3.16
N PHE A 138 5.64 -5.14 2.34
CA PHE A 138 6.22 -6.38 2.80
C PHE A 138 7.34 -6.82 1.85
N TYR A 139 8.41 -7.35 2.43
CA TYR A 139 9.57 -7.90 1.74
C TYR A 139 9.84 -9.36 2.11
N GLY A 140 10.22 -10.17 1.13
CA GLY A 140 10.75 -11.53 1.33
C GLY A 140 9.70 -12.63 1.32
N TYR A 141 8.62 -12.51 0.54
CA TYR A 141 7.62 -13.59 0.42
C TYR A 141 8.17 -14.76 -0.41
N SER A 142 8.77 -14.48 -1.55
CA SER A 142 9.55 -15.43 -2.37
C SER A 142 10.49 -14.67 -3.31
N GLU A 143 11.35 -15.35 -4.06
CA GLU A 143 12.22 -14.69 -5.07
C GLU A 143 11.41 -13.95 -6.15
N ALA A 144 10.30 -14.54 -6.60
CA ALA A 144 9.45 -13.94 -7.64
C ALA A 144 8.47 -12.88 -7.09
N GLU A 145 8.21 -12.89 -5.79
CA GLU A 145 7.25 -11.99 -5.13
C GLU A 145 7.90 -11.29 -3.95
N ASP A 146 9.11 -10.79 -4.18
CA ASP A 146 9.94 -10.30 -3.09
C ASP A 146 9.37 -9.03 -2.46
N SER A 147 8.88 -8.09 -3.27
CA SER A 147 8.35 -6.79 -2.82
C SER A 147 6.85 -6.72 -3.06
N LEU A 148 6.05 -6.90 -2.01
CA LEU A 148 4.59 -6.85 -2.08
C LEU A 148 4.08 -5.42 -1.87
N CYS A 149 3.21 -4.99 -2.78
CA CYS A 149 2.65 -3.65 -2.86
C CYS A 149 1.13 -3.70 -3.12
N LEU A 150 0.48 -2.53 -3.10
CA LEU A 150 -0.81 -2.33 -3.75
C LEU A 150 -0.55 -1.92 -5.19
N ALA A 151 -1.21 -2.57 -6.15
CA ALA A 151 -1.12 -2.24 -7.57
C ALA A 151 -2.42 -1.61 -8.09
N THR A 152 -2.27 -0.70 -9.04
CA THR A 152 -3.34 0.03 -9.73
C THR A 152 -3.01 0.15 -11.22
N MET A 153 -3.99 0.51 -12.04
CA MET A 153 -3.72 0.95 -13.42
C MET A 153 -2.82 2.20 -13.44
N GLN A 154 -1.86 2.23 -14.35
CA GLN A 154 -0.85 3.30 -14.40
C GLN A 154 -1.36 4.65 -14.95
N ASP A 155 -2.50 4.64 -15.65
CA ASP A 155 -3.02 5.79 -16.39
C ASP A 155 -3.92 6.72 -15.56
N ASP A 156 -4.18 6.38 -14.29
CA ASP A 156 -4.82 7.26 -13.30
C ASP A 156 -3.83 7.64 -12.19
N HIS A 157 -3.15 8.77 -12.37
CA HIS A 157 -2.19 9.30 -11.40
C HIS A 157 -2.84 9.66 -10.06
N ASP A 158 -4.08 10.16 -10.07
CA ASP A 158 -4.76 10.58 -8.85
C ASP A 158 -5.09 9.36 -7.99
N TRP A 159 -5.60 8.29 -8.62
CA TRP A 159 -5.89 7.04 -7.95
C TRP A 159 -4.63 6.34 -7.45
N SER A 160 -3.61 6.19 -8.30
CA SER A 160 -2.34 5.58 -7.88
C SER A 160 -1.66 6.37 -6.75
N SER A 161 -1.74 7.70 -6.76
CA SER A 161 -1.26 8.55 -5.66
C SER A 161 -2.06 8.36 -4.38
N PHE A 162 -3.39 8.30 -4.47
CA PHE A 162 -4.25 8.02 -3.31
C PHE A 162 -3.87 6.68 -2.65
N VAL A 163 -3.66 5.64 -3.48
CA VAL A 163 -3.28 4.31 -3.03
C VAL A 163 -1.87 4.31 -2.41
N TYR A 164 -0.89 4.90 -3.10
CA TYR A 164 0.48 5.03 -2.62
C TYR A 164 0.54 5.69 -1.25
N TRP A 165 -0.09 6.86 -1.11
CA TRP A 165 -0.02 7.64 0.12
C TRP A 165 -0.82 7.04 1.27
N THR A 166 -1.83 6.21 0.98
CA THR A 166 -2.49 5.42 2.03
C THR A 166 -1.51 4.43 2.67
N VAL A 167 -0.66 3.76 1.88
CA VAL A 167 0.40 2.90 2.43
C VAL A 167 1.46 3.71 3.16
N ALA A 168 1.90 4.84 2.59
CA ALA A 168 2.88 5.72 3.25
C ALA A 168 2.38 6.26 4.60
N ALA A 169 1.06 6.48 4.74
CA ALA A 169 0.44 6.96 5.97
C ALA A 169 0.47 5.94 7.11
N THR A 170 0.33 4.64 6.84
CA THR A 170 0.43 3.62 7.89
C THR A 170 1.86 3.53 8.44
N VAL A 171 2.85 3.71 7.56
CA VAL A 171 4.26 3.76 7.93
C VAL A 171 4.60 5.02 8.70
N HIS A 172 4.09 6.18 8.26
CA HIS A 172 4.24 7.44 8.99
C HIS A 172 3.64 7.36 10.39
N ALA A 173 2.46 6.76 10.52
CA ALA A 173 1.80 6.56 11.81
C ALA A 173 2.70 5.75 12.74
N GLU A 174 3.36 4.70 12.25
CA GLU A 174 4.33 3.94 13.06
C GLU A 174 5.53 4.81 13.48
N GLU A 175 6.12 5.54 12.53
CA GLU A 175 7.28 6.41 12.80
C GLU A 175 6.98 7.45 13.89
N MET A 176 5.75 7.96 13.88
CA MET A 176 5.24 8.94 14.85
C MET A 176 4.58 8.32 16.09
N LEU A 177 4.66 7.00 16.25
CA LEU A 177 4.08 6.26 17.39
C LEU A 177 2.56 6.50 17.53
N LEU A 178 1.88 6.69 16.40
CA LEU A 178 0.44 6.85 16.30
C LEU A 178 -0.25 5.49 16.09
N ASN A 179 -1.50 5.40 16.51
CA ASN A 179 -2.34 4.21 16.38
C ASN A 179 -3.80 4.62 16.19
N LYS A 180 -4.73 3.64 16.22
CA LYS A 180 -6.17 3.88 16.06
C LYS A 180 -6.73 4.97 16.99
N THR A 181 -6.24 5.07 18.22
CA THR A 181 -6.72 6.03 19.24
C THR A 181 -6.14 7.44 19.08
N SER A 182 -5.01 7.58 18.41
CA SER A 182 -4.33 8.85 18.13
C SER A 182 -4.36 9.21 16.64
N SER A 183 -5.23 8.58 15.86
CA SER A 183 -5.37 8.80 14.41
C SER A 183 -5.69 10.25 14.06
N ASN A 184 -6.32 11.00 14.98
CA ASN A 184 -6.58 12.43 14.83
C ASN A 184 -5.31 13.30 14.74
N GLN A 185 -4.15 12.79 15.12
CA GLN A 185 -2.86 13.46 14.98
C GLN A 185 -2.28 13.33 13.56
N MET A 186 -2.81 12.43 12.71
CA MET A 186 -2.42 12.36 11.32
C MET A 186 -2.76 13.67 10.58
N PRO A 187 -1.95 14.07 9.59
CA PRO A 187 -2.18 15.28 8.82
C PRO A 187 -3.51 15.22 8.06
N MET A 188 -4.10 16.39 7.85
CA MET A 188 -5.20 16.55 6.88
C MET A 188 -4.62 16.94 5.52
N VAL A 189 -5.21 16.42 4.43
CA VAL A 189 -4.72 16.68 3.07
C VAL A 189 -5.84 17.09 2.11
N GLY A 190 -5.76 18.31 1.57
CA GLY A 190 -6.79 18.84 0.65
C GLY A 190 -6.67 18.38 -0.81
N LEU A 191 -5.60 17.66 -1.17
CA LEU A 191 -5.24 17.39 -2.57
C LEU A 191 -6.22 16.45 -3.29
N PHE A 192 -6.92 15.58 -2.54
CA PHE A 192 -7.96 14.67 -3.05
C PHE A 192 -9.37 15.25 -2.91
N GLY A 193 -9.47 16.58 -2.82
CA GLY A 193 -10.73 17.30 -2.64
C GLY A 193 -11.12 17.49 -1.17
N SER A 194 -12.10 18.37 -0.94
CA SER A 194 -12.54 18.75 0.40
C SER A 194 -13.17 17.61 1.20
N SER A 195 -13.78 16.63 0.52
CA SER A 195 -14.40 15.46 1.16
C SER A 195 -13.39 14.46 1.73
N HIS A 196 -12.16 14.43 1.22
CA HIS A 196 -11.14 13.45 1.60
C HIS A 196 -10.04 14.03 2.50
N GLN A 197 -10.24 15.22 3.07
CA GLN A 197 -9.25 15.87 3.93
C GLN A 197 -8.78 15.02 5.11
N ARG A 198 -9.61 14.09 5.57
CA ARG A 198 -9.31 13.21 6.70
C ARG A 198 -8.89 11.81 6.28
N MET A 199 -8.67 11.52 5.00
CA MET A 199 -8.49 10.14 4.51
C MET A 199 -7.44 9.35 5.31
N PHE A 200 -6.31 9.96 5.69
CA PHE A 200 -5.28 9.29 6.47
C PHE A 200 -5.71 9.05 7.92
N ARG A 201 -6.44 10.00 8.53
CA ARG A 201 -7.02 9.81 9.87
C ARG A 201 -8.00 8.65 9.85
N ASP A 202 -8.86 8.61 8.84
CA ASP A 202 -9.89 7.59 8.70
C ASP A 202 -9.26 6.21 8.42
N ALA A 203 -8.20 6.14 7.59
CA ALA A 203 -7.40 4.92 7.39
C ALA A 203 -6.75 4.43 8.70
N ILE A 204 -6.01 5.27 9.42
CA ILE A 204 -5.37 4.87 10.69
C ILE A 204 -6.40 4.54 11.76
N LEU A 205 -7.54 5.25 11.81
CA LEU A 205 -8.64 4.91 12.71
C LEU A 205 -9.21 3.52 12.43
N ALA A 206 -9.25 3.09 11.17
CA ALA A 206 -9.72 1.77 10.80
C ALA A 206 -8.70 0.66 11.12
N VAL A 207 -7.43 0.85 10.74
CA VAL A 207 -6.45 -0.26 10.69
C VAL A 207 -5.24 -0.08 11.58
N GLY A 208 -5.00 1.10 12.16
CA GLY A 208 -3.80 1.40 12.94
C GLY A 208 -2.58 1.69 12.06
N SER A 209 -1.41 1.72 12.70
CA SER A 209 -0.12 1.89 12.04
C SER A 209 0.34 0.62 11.31
N TYR A 210 1.43 0.73 10.54
CA TYR A 210 2.06 -0.44 9.93
C TYR A 210 2.48 -1.49 10.96
N ALA A 211 3.05 -1.08 12.11
CA ALA A 211 3.33 -2.00 13.21
C ALA A 211 2.07 -2.71 13.73
N ASP A 212 0.95 -2.00 13.92
CA ASP A 212 -0.29 -2.60 14.40
C ASP A 212 -0.84 -3.65 13.42
N MET A 213 -0.73 -3.40 12.11
CA MET A 213 -1.14 -4.33 11.05
C MET A 213 -0.19 -5.53 10.97
N TYR A 214 1.12 -5.30 11.05
CA TYR A 214 2.09 -6.39 11.01
C TYR A 214 1.96 -7.30 12.23
N GLU A 215 1.85 -6.72 13.42
CA GLU A 215 1.72 -7.44 14.70
C GLU A 215 0.53 -8.39 14.68
N ARG A 216 -0.65 -7.90 14.27
CA ARG A 216 -1.88 -8.70 14.32
C ARG A 216 -1.96 -9.81 13.28
N ASN A 217 -1.29 -9.67 12.14
CA ASN A 217 -1.45 -10.60 11.02
C ASN A 217 -0.24 -11.49 10.75
N LEU A 218 0.96 -10.93 10.85
CA LEU A 218 2.19 -11.58 10.38
C LEU A 218 3.12 -11.98 11.51
N GLN A 219 3.19 -11.24 12.62
CA GLN A 219 4.22 -11.44 13.64
C GLN A 219 4.33 -12.88 14.16
N ALA A 220 3.21 -13.58 14.32
CA ALA A 220 3.17 -14.97 14.77
C ALA A 220 3.64 -15.99 13.72
N ILE A 221 3.68 -15.62 12.45
CA ILE A 221 4.00 -16.48 11.29
C ILE A 221 5.38 -16.13 10.73
N VAL A 222 5.62 -14.83 10.49
CA VAL A 222 6.84 -14.24 9.99
C VAL A 222 7.22 -13.08 10.93
N PRO A 223 8.05 -13.34 11.96
CA PRO A 223 8.50 -12.29 12.87
C PRO A 223 9.09 -11.10 12.10
N ARG A 224 8.72 -9.88 12.48
CA ARG A 224 9.17 -8.68 11.78
C ARG A 224 10.68 -8.53 11.93
N GLU A 225 11.39 -8.54 10.81
CA GLU A 225 12.85 -8.39 10.79
C GLU A 225 13.37 -7.79 9.47
N GLY A 226 14.66 -7.43 9.47
CA GLY A 226 15.39 -6.99 8.28
C GLY A 226 14.68 -5.88 7.51
N ARG A 227 14.42 -6.13 6.23
CA ARG A 227 13.80 -5.17 5.29
C ARG A 227 12.40 -4.72 5.71
N ASN A 228 11.68 -5.50 6.50
CA ASN A 228 10.35 -5.15 7.00
C ASN A 228 10.37 -4.18 8.19
N PHE A 229 11.54 -3.84 8.75
CA PHE A 229 11.64 -2.78 9.75
C PHE A 229 11.57 -1.38 9.15
N LEU A 230 11.21 -0.41 9.99
CA LEU A 230 11.42 1.01 9.67
C LEU A 230 12.91 1.27 9.43
N ASN A 231 13.20 2.03 8.37
CA ASN A 231 14.53 2.58 8.16
C ASN A 231 14.74 3.74 9.14
N LYS A 232 15.52 3.50 10.21
CA LYS A 232 15.78 4.49 11.26
C LYS A 232 16.93 5.46 10.94
N GLY A 233 17.41 5.50 9.70
CA GLY A 233 18.39 6.49 9.21
C GLY A 233 19.77 6.47 9.88
N SER A 234 20.00 5.62 10.89
CA SER A 234 21.25 5.53 11.62
C SER A 234 22.34 4.89 10.76
N HIS A 235 22.03 3.85 9.98
CA HIS A 235 22.94 3.13 9.08
C HIS A 235 22.25 2.83 7.73
N SER A 236 22.97 2.99 6.61
CA SER A 236 22.58 2.73 5.22
C SER A 236 21.21 3.28 4.76
N GLY A 237 21.22 4.24 3.83
CA GLY A 237 20.00 4.95 3.47
C GLY A 237 19.05 4.16 2.56
N PRO A 238 17.80 4.64 2.46
CA PRO A 238 16.70 3.96 1.79
C PRO A 238 16.81 3.91 0.27
N GLN A 239 17.75 4.62 -0.35
CA GLN A 239 17.70 4.88 -1.78
C GLN A 239 18.03 3.66 -2.65
N HIS A 240 18.79 2.68 -2.15
CA HIS A 240 19.17 1.51 -2.95
C HIS A 240 19.35 0.26 -2.07
N TYR A 241 18.39 -0.67 -2.13
CA TYR A 241 18.64 -2.09 -1.83
C TYR A 241 19.06 -2.77 -3.14
N ALA A 242 20.17 -3.48 -3.13
CA ALA A 242 20.55 -4.35 -4.24
C ALA A 242 20.08 -5.77 -3.91
N PRO A 243 19.12 -6.34 -4.66
CA PRO A 243 18.84 -7.77 -4.57
C PRO A 243 20.12 -8.56 -4.80
N VAL A 244 20.27 -9.70 -4.12
CA VAL A 244 21.42 -10.59 -4.37
C VAL A 244 21.25 -11.16 -5.78
N ASP A 245 22.21 -10.89 -6.66
CA ASP A 245 22.14 -11.22 -8.09
C ASP A 245 21.69 -12.68 -8.36
N GLY A 246 20.62 -12.82 -9.14
CA GLY A 246 20.28 -14.01 -9.91
C GLY A 246 20.08 -13.57 -11.36
N PHE A 247 21.09 -13.85 -12.20
CA PHE A 247 21.06 -13.63 -13.65
C PHE A 247 19.95 -14.42 -14.35
#